data_AF-A0A972RZI1-F1
#
_entry.id   AF-A0A972RZI1-F1
#
_cell.length_a   1.000
_cell.length_b   1.000
_cell.length_c   1.000
_cell.angle_alpha   90.00
_cell.angle_beta   90.00
_cell.angle_gamma   90.00
#
_symmetry.space_group_name_H-M   'P 1'
#
loop_
_entity.id
_entity.type
_entity.pdbx_description
1 polymer ?
#
loop_
_entity_poly.entity_id
_entity_poly.type
_entity_poly.pdbx_seq_one_letter_code
_entity_poly.pdbx_strand_id
1 'polypeptide(L)'
;MEANLVGKPAGDKMKERYIAALLGLAAGDALGFPFEGARREELAGVNLCYFERGDFPPGTWSDDTSLTFITAESLVERKGLDLADLGQRFLRWL
;
A
#
# COMPACT_ATOMS: atom_id res chain seq x y z
N MET A 1 -7.21 -25.89 -30.76
CA MET A 1 -8.01 -24.68 -30.47
C MET A 1 -7.08 -23.73 -29.74
N GLU A 2 -6.32 -22.95 -30.51
CA GLU A 2 -5.33 -22.03 -29.96
C GLU A 2 -6.05 -20.77 -29.48
N ALA A 3 -5.95 -20.48 -28.18
CA ALA A 3 -6.36 -19.20 -27.65
C ALA A 3 -5.32 -18.17 -28.09
N ASN A 4 -5.66 -17.41 -29.13
CA ASN A 4 -4.95 -16.18 -29.51
C ASN A 4 -4.93 -15.25 -28.30
N LEU A 5 -3.80 -15.20 -27.59
CA LEU A 5 -3.50 -14.13 -26.66
C LEU A 5 -3.21 -12.89 -27.51
N VAL A 6 -4.27 -12.17 -27.88
CA VAL A 6 -4.17 -10.79 -28.34
C VAL A 6 -3.40 -10.04 -27.25
N GLY A 7 -2.16 -9.67 -27.55
CA GLY A 7 -1.29 -8.99 -26.61
C GLY A 7 -1.99 -7.75 -26.08
N LYS A 8 -2.27 -7.72 -24.76
CA LYS A 8 -2.84 -6.55 -24.08
C LYS A 8 -2.10 -5.28 -24.52
N PRO A 9 -2.80 -4.20 -24.90
CA PRO A 9 -2.16 -2.96 -25.30
C PRO A 9 -1.24 -2.46 -24.19
N ALA A 10 -0.11 -1.84 -24.54
CA ALA A 10 0.91 -1.41 -23.57
C ALA A 10 0.36 -0.47 -22.47
N GLY A 11 -0.73 0.27 -22.74
CA GLY A 11 -1.45 1.08 -21.77
C GLY A 11 -2.07 0.28 -20.62
N ASP A 12 -2.54 -0.94 -20.88
CA ASP A 12 -3.05 -1.84 -19.84
C ASP A 12 -1.91 -2.31 -18.93
N LYS A 13 -0.74 -2.64 -19.50
CA LYS A 13 0.42 -3.09 -18.70
C LYS A 13 0.94 -2.02 -17.74
N MET A 14 0.96 -0.76 -18.15
CA MET A 14 1.39 0.33 -17.26
C MET A 14 0.39 0.59 -16.14
N LYS A 15 -0.91 0.59 -16.45
CA LYS A 15 -1.96 0.71 -15.45
C LYS A 15 -1.90 -0.44 -14.43
N GLU A 16 -1.73 -1.68 -14.91
CA GLU A 16 -1.53 -2.85 -14.06
C GLU A 16 -0.34 -2.68 -13.11
N ARG A 17 0.79 -2.14 -13.59
CA ARG A 17 1.96 -1.87 -12.74
C ARG A 17 1.68 -0.85 -11.65
N TYR A 18 0.97 0.24 -11.95
CA TYR A 18 0.61 1.24 -10.95
C TYR A 18 -0.33 0.68 -9.89
N ILE A 19 -1.35 -0.08 -10.31
CA ILE A 19 -2.27 -0.75 -9.39
C ILE A 19 -1.50 -1.76 -8.53
N ALA A 20 -0.65 -2.59 -9.15
CA ALA A 20 0.16 -3.56 -8.43
C ALA A 20 1.15 -2.91 -7.46
N ALA A 21 1.70 -1.74 -7.78
CA ALA A 21 2.57 -1.00 -6.86
C ALA A 21 1.82 -0.51 -5.62
N LEU A 22 0.63 0.08 -5.78
CA LEU A 22 -0.18 0.56 -4.66
C LEU A 22 -0.71 -0.60 -3.80
N LEU A 23 -1.16 -1.69 -4.43
CA LEU A 23 -1.60 -2.89 -3.71
C LEU A 23 -0.43 -3.60 -3.03
N GLY A 24 0.74 -3.65 -3.68
CA GLY A 24 1.95 -4.24 -3.12
C GLY A 24 2.46 -3.46 -1.91
N LEU A 25 2.38 -2.12 -1.95
CA LEU A 25 2.65 -1.26 -0.81
C LEU A 25 1.70 -1.59 0.36
N ALA A 26 0.39 -1.58 0.11
CA ALA A 26 -0.60 -1.87 1.15
C ALA A 26 -0.48 -3.30 1.72
N ALA A 27 -0.20 -4.29 0.88
CA ALA A 27 0.01 -5.66 1.30
C ALA A 27 1.31 -5.83 2.09
N GLY A 28 2.39 -5.17 1.67
CA GLY A 28 3.67 -5.21 2.37
C GLY A 28 3.61 -4.53 3.73
N ASP A 29 2.96 -3.36 3.79
CA ASP A 29 2.67 -2.63 5.02
C ASP A 29 1.82 -3.48 5.96
N ALA A 30 0.66 -4.00 5.52
CA ALA A 30 -0.19 -4.85 6.35
C ALA A 30 0.50 -6.13 6.86
N LEU A 31 1.46 -6.68 6.09
CA LEU A 31 2.25 -7.83 6.48
C LEU A 31 3.35 -7.47 7.51
N GLY A 32 3.95 -6.29 7.36
CA GLY A 32 5.09 -5.85 8.18
C GLY A 32 4.66 -5.12 9.46
N PHE A 33 3.54 -4.40 9.42
CA PHE A 33 3.02 -3.57 10.51
C PHE A 33 2.93 -4.31 11.83
N PRO A 34 2.48 -5.58 11.91
CA PRO A 34 2.41 -6.26 13.19
C PRO A 34 3.76 -6.58 13.84
N PHE A 35 4.84 -6.52 13.06
CA PHE A 35 6.20 -6.90 13.45
C PHE A 35 7.17 -5.72 13.51
N GLU A 36 6.67 -4.50 13.43
CA GLU A 36 7.49 -3.31 13.55
C GLU A 36 8.24 -3.30 14.91
N GLY A 37 9.56 -3.11 14.85
CA GLY A 37 10.44 -3.15 16.02
C GLY A 37 10.85 -4.56 16.48
N ALA A 38 10.32 -5.63 15.87
CA ALA A 38 10.77 -6.98 16.13
C ALA A 38 12.14 -7.25 15.47
N ARG A 39 12.96 -8.06 16.13
CA ARG A 39 14.20 -8.58 15.57
C ARG A 39 13.90 -9.79 14.69
N ARG A 40 14.76 -10.03 13.70
CA ARG A 40 14.58 -11.14 12.76
C ARG A 40 14.50 -12.50 13.45
N GLU A 41 15.26 -12.69 14.53
CA GLU A 41 15.28 -13.94 15.29
C GLU A 41 13.94 -14.21 15.99
N GLU A 42 13.19 -13.16 16.34
CA GLU A 42 11.88 -13.26 17.00
C GLU A 42 10.78 -13.68 16.03
N LEU A 43 11.04 -13.57 14.72
CA LEU A 43 10.11 -13.96 13.65
C LEU A 43 10.29 -15.42 13.19
N ALA A 44 11.26 -16.15 13.76
CA ALA A 44 11.50 -17.54 13.40
C ALA A 44 10.29 -18.42 13.76
N GLY A 45 9.63 -18.98 12.73
CA GLY A 45 8.46 -19.86 12.91
C GLY A 45 7.12 -19.11 13.08
N VAL A 46 7.11 -17.77 12.99
CA VAL A 46 5.87 -16.99 13.02
C VAL A 46 5.10 -17.15 11.71
N ASN A 47 3.79 -17.35 11.81
CA ASN A 47 2.90 -17.27 10.66
C ASN A 47 2.53 -15.80 10.41
N LEU A 48 3.17 -15.22 9.40
CA LEU A 48 3.06 -13.79 9.09
C LEU A 48 1.65 -13.36 8.65
N CYS A 49 0.79 -14.28 8.19
CA CYS A 49 -0.50 -13.93 7.58
C CYS A 49 -1.66 -13.74 8.57
N TYR A 50 -1.48 -14.06 9.85
CA TYR A 50 -2.59 -14.13 10.82
C TYR A 50 -2.28 -13.42 12.14
N PHE A 51 -1.32 -12.50 12.15
CA PHE A 51 -0.89 -11.83 13.38
C PHE A 51 -1.68 -10.55 13.62
N GLU A 52 -2.15 -10.37 14.85
CA GLU A 52 -2.82 -9.17 15.34
C GLU A 52 -1.82 -8.28 16.08
N ARG A 53 -1.89 -6.96 15.90
CA ARG A 53 -1.09 -6.01 16.67
C ARG A 53 -1.97 -5.26 17.64
N GLY A 54 -2.03 -5.68 18.90
CA GLY A 54 -2.95 -5.10 19.87
C GLY A 54 -4.40 -5.22 19.37
N ASP A 55 -5.08 -4.08 19.21
CA ASP A 55 -6.48 -4.03 18.73
C ASP A 55 -6.61 -4.02 17.19
N PHE A 56 -5.49 -4.10 16.46
CA PHE A 56 -5.51 -4.10 14.99
C PHE A 56 -5.66 -5.53 14.44
N PRO A 57 -6.76 -5.84 13.71
CA PRO A 57 -6.99 -7.16 13.14
C PRO A 57 -6.00 -7.48 11.99
N PRO A 58 -5.85 -8.75 11.61
CA PRO A 58 -4.94 -9.15 10.54
C PRO A 58 -5.29 -8.45 9.22
N GLY A 59 -4.27 -7.95 8.52
CA GLY A 59 -4.46 -7.19 7.28
C GLY A 59 -4.64 -5.68 7.47
N THR A 60 -4.60 -5.18 8.71
CA THR A 60 -4.54 -3.74 8.97
C THR A 60 -3.21 -3.18 8.49
N TRP A 61 -3.26 -2.16 7.64
CA TRP A 61 -2.12 -1.35 7.20
C TRP A 61 -1.91 -0.14 8.12
N SER A 62 -0.73 0.47 8.04
CA SER A 62 -0.27 1.55 8.91
C SER A 62 -0.35 2.94 8.26
N ASP A 63 0.40 3.90 8.80
CA ASP A 63 0.55 5.23 8.23
C ASP A 63 1.24 5.20 6.87
N ASP A 64 2.10 4.23 6.58
CA ASP A 64 2.74 4.05 5.26
C ASP A 64 1.69 4.01 4.13
N THR A 65 0.66 3.16 4.26
CA THR A 65 -0.45 3.09 3.28
C THR A 65 -1.32 4.34 3.32
N SER A 66 -1.69 4.79 4.53
CA SER A 66 -2.56 5.94 4.72
C SER A 66 -2.03 7.19 4.04
N LEU A 67 -0.79 7.57 4.37
CA LEU A 67 -0.15 8.78 3.90
C LEU A 67 0.21 8.68 2.41
N THR A 68 0.50 7.49 1.90
CA THR A 68 0.68 7.25 0.45
C THR A 68 -0.60 7.51 -0.33
N PHE A 69 -1.75 6.99 0.11
CA PHE A 69 -3.03 7.20 -0.57
C PHE A 69 -3.48 8.64 -0.50
N ILE A 70 -3.33 9.28 0.67
CA ILE A 70 -3.57 10.72 0.83
C ILE A 70 -2.71 11.55 -0.14
N THR A 71 -1.44 11.19 -0.31
CA THR A 71 -0.53 11.85 -1.25
C THR A 71 -0.99 11.65 -2.69
N ALA A 72 -1.34 10.41 -3.07
CA ALA A 72 -1.82 10.11 -4.41
C ALA A 72 -3.11 10.86 -4.76
N GLU A 73 -4.08 10.91 -3.83
CA GLU A 73 -5.31 11.69 -3.98
C GLU A 73 -5.02 13.18 -4.18
N SER A 74 -4.16 13.76 -3.33
CA SER A 74 -3.76 15.17 -3.45
C SER A 74 -3.13 15.45 -4.82
N LEU A 75 -2.18 14.63 -5.27
CA LEU A 75 -1.52 14.81 -6.56
C LEU A 75 -2.51 14.78 -7.74
N VAL A 76 -3.49 13.87 -7.70
CA VAL A 76 -4.52 13.73 -8.74
C VAL A 76 -5.47 14.93 -8.72
N GLU A 77 -6.00 15.30 -7.56
CA GLU A 77 -6.96 16.39 -7.42
C GLU A 77 -6.34 17.77 -7.72
N ARG A 78 -5.11 18.01 -7.26
CA ARG A 78 -4.40 19.27 -7.43
C ARG A 78 -3.68 19.36 -8.77
N LYS A 79 -3.67 18.28 -9.56
CA LYS A 79 -2.95 18.16 -10.85
C LYS A 79 -1.46 18.50 -10.73
N GLY A 80 -0.85 18.12 -9.61
CA GLY A 80 0.52 18.48 -9.25
C GLY A 80 0.73 18.47 -7.75
N LEU A 81 1.95 18.78 -7.32
CA LEU A 81 2.30 18.85 -5.90
C LEU A 81 1.83 20.18 -5.29
N ASP A 82 0.91 20.10 -4.35
CA ASP A 82 0.47 21.21 -3.50
C ASP A 82 0.76 20.85 -2.04
N LEU A 83 1.82 21.45 -1.50
CA LEU A 83 2.28 21.16 -0.14
C LEU A 83 1.30 21.65 0.93
N ALA A 84 0.50 22.69 0.64
CA ALA A 84 -0.47 23.22 1.58
C ALA A 84 -1.68 22.28 1.68
N ASP A 85 -2.20 21.79 0.55
CA ASP A 85 -3.26 20.77 0.53
C ASP A 85 -2.78 19.47 1.17
N LEU A 86 -1.58 18.99 0.83
CA LEU A 86 -1.02 17.76 1.39
C LEU A 86 -0.85 17.85 2.92
N GLY A 87 -0.29 18.95 3.40
CA GLY A 87 -0.14 19.20 4.84
C GLY A 87 -1.48 19.22 5.58
N GLN A 88 -2.51 19.85 4.99
CA GLN A 88 -3.86 19.84 5.57
C GLN A 88 -4.49 18.44 5.60
N ARG A 89 -4.23 17.59 4.59
CA ARG A 89 -4.73 16.20 4.60
C ARG A 89 -4.04 15.36 5.67
N PHE A 90 -2.72 15.50 5.82
CA PHE A 90 -1.98 14.80 6.88
C PHE A 90 -2.47 15.21 8.27
N LEU A 91 -2.74 16.50 8.49
CA LEU A 91 -3.33 16.99 9.75
C LEU A 91 -4.76 16.50 10.00
N ARG A 92 -5.53 16.13 8.96
CA ARG A 92 -6.87 15.55 9.12
C ARG A 92 -6.82 14.04 9.41
N TRP A 93 -5.73 13.38 9.04
CA TRP A 93 -5.54 11.96 9.30
C TRP A 93 -5.04 11.70 10.73
N LEU A 94 -4.16 12.59 11.22
CA LEU A 94 -3.73 12.66 12.63
C LEU A 94 -4.91 12.84 13.59
#